data_AF-A0A7J4IJI0-F1
#
_entry.id   AF-A0A7J4IJI0-F1
#
_cell.length_a   1.000
_cell.length_b   1.000
_cell.length_c   1.000
_cell.angle_alpha   90.00
_cell.angle_beta   90.00
_cell.angle_gamma   90.00
#
_symmetry.space_group_name_H-M   'P 1'
#
loop_
_entity.id
_entity.type
_entity.pdbx_description
1 polymer ?
#
loop_
_entity_poly.entity_id
_entity_poly.type
_entity_poly.pdbx_seq_one_letter_code
_entity_poly.pdbx_strand_id
1 'polypeptide(L)'
;MKKDPLQRGPTPYELLGIEPGAGDDEINRAAAVGAGEQGEATAAARELNDPVRRALVDLFLYQDRYLDDLAFDEPFETLSETAARRHADERWRAIEKRGFPLSAATHSIAVLSYWEARGSGRNGPDLPTLPDLTARLWEAALSRFAALCASEAFWTEWGVVTGHRVDGEAAANAFGRYLTDELEAMAGLRMGNGDVPGEGRIREQIALFRSELEAARALSQLKILSGRGLSPAAIAAGPYLLAEVGLLEKVRAAVEERRADLLPLFTPFAVIGRLVDEKEYDSALGALGRLDEDERTSPDAHRIEAKLHLGIGLRDLEADRVDDAFGHWERAIARAGERSLVAVPLSESVLGKAKLQHSREEYDDAIVLLQRALPLGERGILRVPLAHFLFERADKRIEHGTAGAGDEETDLGPAIAEMRGAVADLEEAVALDPTNSEIRDRRNEAEDLLGALLARAKPEAATVEPATSPAADTTSEGPAPGAAAQSPAPKRGSALMAVGIALWVGVGLLALVAYPLLMPQHLGGAGTIIAIGVAVGWIATNAIGWVLLR
;
A
#
# COMPACT_ATOMS: atom_id res chain seq x y z
N MET A 1 8.57 14.27 -37.13
CA MET A 1 8.27 14.47 -35.69
C MET A 1 8.59 15.91 -35.33
N LYS A 2 7.92 16.49 -34.32
CA LYS A 2 8.10 17.89 -33.93
C LYS A 2 8.41 18.02 -32.44
N LYS A 3 9.41 18.84 -32.11
CA LYS A 3 9.82 19.15 -30.73
C LYS A 3 8.84 20.13 -30.09
N ASP A 4 8.36 19.86 -28.87
CA ASP A 4 7.47 20.79 -28.17
C ASP A 4 8.12 22.19 -28.04
N PRO A 5 7.41 23.30 -28.36
CA PRO A 5 7.99 24.65 -28.27
C PRO A 5 8.44 25.06 -26.85
N LEU A 6 7.95 24.41 -25.80
CA LEU A 6 8.37 24.64 -24.40
C LEU A 6 9.59 23.78 -24.00
N GLN A 7 10.01 22.82 -24.82
CA GLN A 7 11.20 22.01 -24.56
C GLN A 7 12.47 22.88 -24.69
N ARG A 8 13.14 23.09 -23.56
CA ARG A 8 14.41 23.83 -23.49
C ARG A 8 15.61 22.90 -23.68
N GLY A 9 16.67 23.45 -24.27
CA GLY A 9 17.90 22.72 -24.58
C GLY A 9 17.81 21.96 -25.90
N PRO A 10 18.96 21.60 -26.49
CA PRO A 10 18.99 20.83 -27.72
C PRO A 10 18.61 19.36 -27.46
N THR A 11 17.85 18.77 -28.38
CA THR A 11 17.63 17.31 -28.44
C THR A 11 18.85 16.61 -29.00
N PRO A 12 19.01 15.28 -28.82
CA PRO A 12 20.07 14.53 -29.47
C PRO A 12 20.09 14.68 -31.00
N TYR A 13 18.92 14.85 -31.64
CA TYR A 13 18.81 15.12 -33.07
C TYR A 13 19.37 16.50 -33.45
N GLU A 14 19.02 17.54 -32.69
CA GLU A 14 19.54 18.90 -32.89
C GLU A 14 21.05 19.00 -32.64
N LEU A 15 21.58 18.31 -31.62
CA LEU A 15 23.02 18.24 -31.34
C LEU A 15 23.82 17.60 -32.49
N LEU A 16 23.19 16.68 -33.23
CA LEU A 16 23.78 16.02 -34.38
C LEU A 16 23.44 16.73 -35.72
N GLY A 17 22.55 17.72 -35.72
CA GLY A 17 22.10 18.41 -36.92
C GLY A 17 21.37 17.51 -37.92
N ILE A 18 20.60 16.54 -37.42
CA ILE A 18 19.83 15.57 -38.22
C ILE A 18 18.34 15.64 -37.87
N GLU A 19 17.48 15.19 -38.79
CA GLU A 19 16.03 15.19 -38.59
C GLU A 19 15.58 14.04 -37.66
N PRO A 20 14.53 14.24 -36.84
CA PRO A 20 13.89 13.15 -36.09
C PRO A 20 13.42 12.02 -37.01
N GLY A 21 13.82 10.79 -36.71
CA GLY A 21 13.58 9.63 -37.58
C GLY A 21 14.76 9.26 -38.51
N ALA A 22 15.88 9.97 -38.43
CA ALA A 22 17.12 9.63 -39.14
C ALA A 22 17.57 8.18 -38.91
N GLY A 23 18.00 7.48 -39.96
CA GLY A 23 18.49 6.10 -39.84
C GLY A 23 19.88 6.02 -39.18
N ASP A 24 20.27 4.82 -38.75
CA ASP A 24 21.56 4.57 -38.08
C ASP A 24 22.77 5.07 -38.89
N ASP A 25 22.74 4.93 -40.21
CA ASP A 25 23.79 5.43 -41.11
C ASP A 25 23.93 6.96 -41.04
N GLU A 26 22.81 7.67 -40.93
CA GLU A 26 22.80 9.12 -40.85
C GLU A 26 23.30 9.60 -39.49
N ILE A 27 22.85 8.95 -38.40
CA ILE A 27 23.35 9.19 -37.04
C ILE A 27 24.87 9.01 -36.97
N ASN A 28 25.38 7.90 -37.51
CA ASN A 28 26.81 7.58 -37.48
C ASN A 28 27.64 8.55 -38.34
N ARG A 29 27.11 8.98 -39.50
CA ARG A 29 27.76 10.01 -40.32
C ARG A 29 27.80 11.36 -39.60
N ALA A 30 26.70 11.78 -38.99
CA ALA A 30 26.62 13.04 -38.26
C ALA A 30 27.59 13.07 -37.07
N ALA A 31 27.67 11.97 -36.31
CA ALA A 31 28.64 11.81 -35.22
C ALA A 31 30.09 11.90 -35.70
N ALA A 32 30.42 11.33 -36.86
CA ALA A 32 31.77 11.38 -37.43
C ALA A 32 32.16 12.80 -37.88
N VAL A 33 31.21 13.59 -38.40
CA VAL A 33 31.43 14.98 -38.81
C VAL A 33 31.52 15.91 -37.59
N GLY A 34 30.70 15.68 -36.56
CA GLY A 34 30.65 16.46 -35.31
C GLY A 34 31.84 16.24 -34.36
N ALA A 35 32.86 15.48 -34.75
CA ALA A 35 34.02 15.12 -33.93
C ALA A 35 34.94 16.29 -33.52
N GLY A 36 34.55 17.54 -33.76
CA GLY A 36 35.18 18.75 -33.23
C GLY A 36 34.67 19.16 -31.83
N GLU A 37 33.41 18.86 -31.51
CA GLU A 37 32.75 19.10 -30.20
C GLU A 37 32.53 17.76 -29.46
N GLN A 38 33.63 17.02 -29.26
CA GLN A 38 33.68 15.55 -29.12
C GLN A 38 32.80 14.91 -28.03
N GLY A 39 32.42 15.63 -26.99
CA GLY A 39 31.69 15.06 -25.85
C GLY A 39 30.21 14.85 -26.14
N GLU A 40 29.54 15.92 -26.58
CA GLU A 40 28.08 15.97 -26.67
C GLU A 40 27.55 15.21 -27.90
N ALA A 41 28.19 15.38 -29.07
CA ALA A 41 27.81 14.65 -30.28
C ALA A 41 27.97 13.12 -30.12
N THR A 42 29.05 12.67 -29.47
CA THR A 42 29.28 11.24 -29.21
C THR A 42 28.23 10.68 -28.24
N ALA A 43 27.85 11.45 -27.21
CA ALA A 43 26.81 11.06 -26.27
C ALA A 43 25.43 10.99 -26.95
N ALA A 44 25.06 12.00 -27.73
CA ALA A 44 23.82 12.05 -28.50
C ALA A 44 23.71 10.88 -29.48
N ALA A 45 24.78 10.57 -30.22
CA ALA A 45 24.79 9.44 -31.15
C ALA A 45 24.73 8.09 -30.43
N ARG A 46 25.37 7.95 -29.25
CA ARG A 46 25.22 6.74 -28.43
C ARG A 46 23.78 6.57 -27.95
N GLU A 47 23.11 7.65 -27.61
CA GLU A 47 21.72 7.64 -27.18
C GLU A 47 20.77 7.26 -28.32
N LEU A 48 20.95 7.83 -29.52
CA LEU A 48 20.11 7.51 -30.68
C LEU A 48 20.40 6.14 -31.31
N ASN A 49 21.63 5.62 -31.18
CA ASN A 49 21.97 4.27 -31.65
C ASN A 49 21.46 3.14 -30.73
N ASP A 50 21.06 3.46 -29.49
CA ASP A 50 20.41 2.51 -28.59
C ASP A 50 18.89 2.57 -28.85
N PRO A 51 18.25 1.50 -29.39
CA PRO A 51 16.84 1.54 -29.77
C PRO A 51 15.90 1.89 -28.62
N VAL A 52 16.23 1.47 -27.39
CA VAL A 52 15.42 1.75 -26.21
C VAL A 52 15.53 3.21 -25.84
N ARG A 53 16.74 3.76 -25.77
CA ARG A 53 16.96 5.18 -25.44
C ARG A 53 16.41 6.11 -26.52
N ARG A 54 16.61 5.76 -27.79
CA ARG A 54 16.00 6.47 -28.92
C ARG A 54 14.49 6.54 -28.82
N ALA A 55 13.84 5.42 -28.49
CA ALA A 55 12.39 5.40 -28.30
C ALA A 55 11.93 6.35 -27.19
N LEU A 56 12.72 6.54 -26.12
CA LEU A 56 12.44 7.53 -25.07
C LEU A 56 12.55 8.96 -25.58
N VAL A 57 13.61 9.27 -26.34
CA VAL A 57 13.79 10.59 -26.95
C VAL A 57 12.62 10.91 -27.87
N ASP A 58 12.26 9.97 -28.75
CA ASP A 58 11.16 10.12 -29.70
C ASP A 58 9.81 10.28 -28.99
N LEU A 59 9.62 9.64 -27.83
CA LEU A 59 8.36 9.68 -27.09
C LEU A 59 8.00 11.09 -26.59
N PHE A 60 8.99 11.97 -26.40
CA PHE A 60 8.76 13.37 -26.03
C PHE A 60 8.57 14.31 -27.23
N LEU A 61 8.59 13.78 -28.45
CA LEU A 61 8.33 14.51 -29.69
C LEU A 61 6.92 14.17 -30.22
N TYR A 62 6.26 15.14 -30.84
CA TYR A 62 4.99 14.92 -31.51
C TYR A 62 5.19 14.17 -32.83
N GLN A 63 4.40 13.11 -33.05
CA GLN A 63 4.38 12.40 -34.32
C GLN A 63 3.47 13.12 -35.31
N ASP A 64 3.94 13.36 -36.53
CA ASP A 64 3.16 14.06 -37.57
C ASP A 64 1.84 13.33 -37.84
N ARG A 65 1.90 11.99 -37.94
CA ARG A 65 0.71 11.15 -38.08
C ARG A 65 -0.30 11.33 -36.94
N TYR A 66 0.17 11.51 -35.70
CA TYR A 66 -0.73 11.72 -34.56
C TYR A 66 -1.38 13.09 -34.61
N LEU A 67 -0.64 14.12 -35.03
CA LEU A 67 -1.20 15.45 -35.24
C LEU A 67 -2.25 15.43 -36.37
N ASP A 68 -2.00 14.70 -37.45
CA ASP A 68 -2.96 14.48 -38.54
C ASP A 68 -4.22 13.75 -38.07
N ASP A 69 -4.08 12.68 -37.28
CA ASP A 69 -5.19 11.91 -36.70
C ASP A 69 -6.04 12.76 -35.73
N LEU A 70 -5.44 13.76 -35.09
CA LEU A 70 -6.11 14.76 -34.25
C LEU A 70 -6.65 15.96 -35.03
N ALA A 71 -6.41 15.98 -36.35
CA ALA A 71 -6.71 17.06 -37.27
C ALA A 71 -6.17 18.43 -36.81
N PHE A 72 -4.97 18.45 -36.22
CA PHE A 72 -4.32 19.69 -35.79
C PHE A 72 -3.79 20.46 -37.01
N ASP A 73 -4.51 21.52 -37.39
CA ASP A 73 -4.30 22.33 -38.59
C ASP A 73 -3.65 23.69 -38.33
N GLU A 74 -3.40 24.03 -37.07
CA GLU A 74 -2.71 25.25 -36.67
C GLU A 74 -1.18 25.15 -36.89
N PRO A 75 -0.47 26.29 -37.10
CA PRO A 75 0.99 26.29 -37.09
C PRO A 75 1.51 25.75 -35.77
N PHE A 76 2.45 24.80 -35.81
CA PHE A 76 2.85 24.06 -34.61
C PHE A 76 3.53 24.96 -33.56
N GLU A 77 4.13 26.07 -33.99
CA GLU A 77 4.75 27.09 -33.15
C GLU A 77 3.74 27.82 -32.25
N THR A 78 2.44 27.82 -32.59
CA THR A 78 1.41 28.41 -31.73
C THR A 78 1.30 27.70 -30.38
N LEU A 79 1.74 26.44 -30.28
CA LEU A 79 1.81 25.70 -29.02
C LEU A 79 2.82 26.29 -28.02
N SER A 80 3.58 27.33 -28.36
CA SER A 80 4.31 28.14 -27.38
C SER A 80 3.39 29.06 -26.55
N GLU A 81 2.19 29.35 -27.05
CA GLU A 81 1.21 30.23 -26.42
C GLU A 81 0.23 29.46 -25.53
N THR A 82 0.02 29.92 -24.30
CA THR A 82 -0.87 29.25 -23.33
C THR A 82 -2.31 29.08 -23.84
N ALA A 83 -2.83 30.05 -24.59
CA ALA A 83 -4.21 29.97 -25.11
C ALA A 83 -4.36 28.87 -26.17
N ALA A 84 -3.42 28.78 -27.12
CA ALA A 84 -3.41 27.73 -28.15
C ALA A 84 -3.20 26.34 -27.54
N ARG A 85 -2.29 26.20 -26.57
CA ARG A 85 -2.10 24.93 -25.84
C ARG A 85 -3.39 24.46 -25.17
N ARG A 86 -4.09 25.35 -24.46
CA ARG A 86 -5.38 25.02 -23.81
C ARG A 86 -6.43 24.59 -24.84
N HIS A 87 -6.52 25.31 -25.96
CA HIS A 87 -7.45 24.94 -27.03
C HIS A 87 -7.14 23.54 -27.61
N ALA A 88 -5.87 23.26 -27.87
CA ALA A 88 -5.41 21.95 -28.33
C ALA A 88 -5.71 20.85 -27.30
N ASP A 89 -5.39 21.08 -26.02
CA ASP A 89 -5.66 20.16 -24.91
C ASP A 89 -7.16 19.82 -24.81
N GLU A 90 -8.04 20.82 -24.77
CA GLU A 90 -9.49 20.64 -24.71
C GLU A 90 -10.02 19.81 -25.88
N ARG A 91 -9.55 20.14 -27.10
CA ARG A 91 -9.93 19.44 -28.32
C ARG A 91 -9.44 17.99 -28.31
N TRP A 92 -8.19 17.74 -27.95
CA TRP A 92 -7.63 16.39 -27.91
C TRP A 92 -8.27 15.53 -26.83
N ARG A 93 -8.57 16.08 -25.64
CA ARG A 93 -9.33 15.37 -24.59
C ARG A 93 -10.73 15.00 -25.04
N ALA A 94 -11.40 15.87 -25.82
CA ALA A 94 -12.71 15.55 -26.38
C ALA A 94 -12.64 14.39 -27.38
N ILE A 95 -11.57 14.30 -28.18
CA ILE A 95 -11.31 13.17 -29.09
C ILE A 95 -11.01 11.90 -28.28
N GLU A 96 -10.10 11.98 -27.29
CA GLU A 96 -9.72 10.89 -26.41
C GLU A 96 -10.95 10.29 -25.72
N LYS A 97 -11.80 11.11 -25.09
CA LYS A 97 -13.00 10.66 -24.38
C LYS A 97 -13.97 9.87 -25.27
N ARG A 98 -14.10 10.27 -26.53
CA ARG A 98 -14.98 9.60 -27.52
C ARG A 98 -14.37 8.29 -28.03
N GLY A 99 -13.06 8.30 -28.28
CA GLY A 99 -12.34 7.22 -28.96
C GLY A 99 -11.56 6.27 -28.04
N PHE A 100 -11.58 6.45 -26.73
CA PHE A 100 -10.67 5.75 -25.81
C PHE A 100 -10.74 4.21 -25.90
N PRO A 101 -9.60 3.49 -25.96
CA PRO A 101 -8.22 4.02 -25.99
C PRO A 101 -7.80 4.52 -27.40
N LEU A 102 -7.09 5.66 -27.46
CA LEU A 102 -6.58 6.24 -28.71
C LEU A 102 -5.15 6.79 -28.51
N SER A 103 -4.15 6.04 -29.01
CA SER A 103 -2.71 6.34 -28.86
C SER A 103 -2.35 7.79 -29.21
N ALA A 104 -2.83 8.30 -30.35
CA ALA A 104 -2.52 9.65 -30.82
C ALA A 104 -2.92 10.74 -29.83
N ALA A 105 -4.15 10.67 -29.30
CA ALA A 105 -4.63 11.64 -28.32
C ALA A 105 -3.92 11.47 -26.98
N THR A 106 -3.81 10.25 -26.48
CA THR A 106 -3.17 9.96 -25.18
C THR A 106 -1.71 10.41 -25.16
N HIS A 107 -0.95 10.13 -26.23
CA HIS A 107 0.43 10.57 -26.39
C HIS A 107 0.54 12.10 -26.49
N SER A 108 -0.23 12.73 -27.38
CA SER A 108 -0.12 14.18 -27.63
C SER A 108 -0.49 15.00 -26.38
N ILE A 109 -1.52 14.59 -25.63
CA ILE A 109 -1.89 15.23 -24.36
C ILE A 109 -0.82 15.00 -23.28
N ALA A 110 -0.21 13.81 -23.22
CA ALA A 110 0.85 13.51 -22.26
C ALA A 110 2.07 14.43 -22.47
N VAL A 111 2.54 14.54 -23.72
CA VAL A 111 3.68 15.41 -24.09
C VAL A 111 3.34 16.88 -23.82
N LEU A 112 2.15 17.33 -24.23
CA LEU A 112 1.69 18.71 -24.02
C LEU A 112 1.67 19.07 -22.52
N SER A 113 1.06 18.20 -21.71
CA SER A 113 0.92 18.43 -20.28
C SER A 113 2.26 18.37 -19.56
N TYR A 114 3.14 17.45 -19.96
CA TYR A 114 4.47 17.27 -19.38
C TYR A 114 5.36 18.51 -19.56
N TRP A 115 5.47 19.01 -20.78
CA TRP A 115 6.32 20.17 -21.05
C TRP A 115 5.77 21.46 -20.41
N GLU A 116 4.45 21.61 -20.33
CA GLU A 116 3.82 22.72 -19.61
C GLU A 116 4.04 22.60 -18.10
N ALA A 117 3.87 21.40 -17.52
CA ALA A 117 4.14 21.15 -16.10
C ALA A 117 5.60 21.46 -15.75
N ARG A 118 6.54 20.98 -16.57
CA ARG A 118 7.98 21.21 -16.41
C ARG A 118 8.37 22.68 -16.57
N GLY A 119 7.72 23.40 -17.48
CA GLY A 119 7.89 24.84 -17.67
C GLY A 119 7.38 25.65 -16.48
N SER A 120 6.20 25.29 -15.95
CA SER A 120 5.57 26.00 -14.83
C SER A 120 6.38 25.91 -13.54
N GLY A 121 7.01 24.77 -13.25
CA GLY A 121 7.79 24.57 -12.03
C GLY A 121 9.15 25.29 -11.98
N ARG A 122 9.60 25.89 -13.09
CA ARG A 122 10.91 26.55 -13.21
C ARG A 122 10.86 28.08 -13.23
N ASN A 123 9.69 28.67 -13.38
CA ASN A 123 9.55 30.11 -13.19
C ASN A 123 9.62 30.35 -11.68
N GLY A 124 10.49 31.25 -11.23
CA GLY A 124 10.66 31.59 -9.82
C GLY A 124 9.36 32.09 -9.16
N PRO A 125 9.43 32.64 -7.93
CA PRO A 125 8.25 33.10 -7.17
C PRO A 125 7.33 34.12 -7.88
N ASP A 126 7.72 34.61 -9.06
CA ASP A 126 7.09 35.72 -9.78
C ASP A 126 5.98 35.33 -10.77
N LEU A 127 5.66 34.04 -10.94
CA LEU A 127 4.42 33.62 -11.61
C LEU A 127 3.61 32.74 -10.68
N PRO A 128 2.53 33.26 -10.06
CA PRO A 128 1.63 32.46 -9.25
C PRO A 128 0.79 31.59 -10.19
N THR A 129 1.37 30.55 -10.77
CA THR A 129 0.54 29.40 -11.12
C THR A 129 0.05 28.84 -9.80
N LEU A 130 -1.25 28.98 -9.56
CA LEU A 130 -1.93 28.34 -8.43
C LEU A 130 -1.40 26.90 -8.32
N PRO A 131 -0.93 26.45 -7.15
CA PRO A 131 -0.34 25.11 -6.97
C PRO A 131 -1.15 23.98 -7.63
N ASP A 132 -2.47 24.16 -7.68
CA ASP A 132 -3.44 23.24 -8.25
C ASP A 132 -3.29 23.07 -9.77
N LEU A 133 -2.87 24.11 -10.51
CA LEU A 133 -2.73 24.01 -11.98
C LEU A 133 -1.54 23.13 -12.38
N THR A 134 -0.37 23.34 -11.77
CA THR A 134 0.82 22.53 -12.04
C THR A 134 0.60 21.07 -11.62
N ALA A 135 -0.07 20.84 -10.49
CA ALA A 135 -0.45 19.49 -10.07
C ALA A 135 -1.33 18.79 -11.12
N ARG A 136 -2.36 19.46 -11.63
CA ARG A 136 -3.24 18.91 -12.68
C ARG A 136 -2.52 18.62 -13.99
N LEU A 137 -1.53 19.42 -14.37
CA LEU A 137 -0.71 19.15 -15.56
C LEU A 137 0.16 17.91 -15.38
N TRP A 138 0.79 17.74 -14.20
CA TRP A 138 1.52 16.51 -13.87
C TRP A 138 0.59 15.30 -13.82
N GLU A 139 -0.59 15.41 -13.20
CA GLU A 139 -1.59 14.35 -13.17
C GLU A 139 -1.99 13.91 -14.58
N ALA A 140 -2.28 14.87 -15.45
CA ALA A 140 -2.65 14.60 -16.84
C ALA A 140 -1.52 13.92 -17.63
N ALA A 141 -0.27 14.36 -17.43
CA ALA A 141 0.90 13.79 -18.09
C ALA A 141 1.19 12.36 -17.60
N LEU A 142 1.30 12.17 -16.29
CA LEU A 142 1.75 10.94 -15.67
C LEU A 142 0.73 9.81 -15.82
N SER A 143 -0.57 10.09 -15.67
CA SER A 143 -1.63 9.09 -15.90
C SER A 143 -1.63 8.56 -17.34
N ARG A 144 -1.38 9.43 -18.32
CA ARG A 144 -1.30 9.05 -19.74
C ARG A 144 0.01 8.33 -20.07
N PHE A 145 1.14 8.79 -19.56
CA PHE A 145 2.40 8.06 -19.72
C PHE A 145 2.34 6.67 -19.10
N ALA A 146 1.70 6.51 -17.93
CA ALA A 146 1.44 5.21 -17.33
C ALA A 146 0.59 4.31 -18.24
N ALA A 147 -0.45 4.86 -18.86
CA ALA A 147 -1.29 4.15 -19.83
C ALA A 147 -0.50 3.69 -21.07
N LEU A 148 0.34 4.56 -21.63
CA LEU A 148 1.21 4.24 -22.78
C LEU A 148 2.24 3.16 -22.41
N CYS A 149 2.90 3.27 -21.26
CA CYS A 149 3.80 2.24 -20.72
C CYS A 149 3.12 0.86 -20.63
N ALA A 150 1.86 0.80 -20.23
CA ALA A 150 1.15 -0.46 -20.02
C ALA A 150 0.50 -1.04 -21.31
N SER A 151 0.51 -0.29 -22.41
CA SER A 151 -0.18 -0.65 -23.66
C SER A 151 0.77 -1.29 -24.69
N GLU A 152 0.68 -2.61 -24.85
CA GLU A 152 1.41 -3.34 -25.90
C GLU A 152 1.03 -2.85 -27.31
N ALA A 153 -0.25 -2.51 -27.50
CA ALA A 153 -0.76 -1.96 -28.74
C ALA A 153 -0.09 -0.63 -29.09
N PHE A 154 0.11 0.24 -28.09
CA PHE A 154 0.82 1.50 -28.27
C PHE A 154 2.26 1.25 -28.74
N TRP A 155 3.04 0.42 -28.06
CA TRP A 155 4.45 0.20 -28.45
C TRP A 155 4.59 -0.47 -29.82
N THR A 156 3.65 -1.34 -30.18
CA THR A 156 3.59 -1.94 -31.52
C THR A 156 3.32 -0.87 -32.58
N GLU A 157 2.33 -0.01 -32.35
CA GLU A 157 1.99 1.11 -33.22
C GLU A 157 3.13 2.12 -33.32
N TRP A 158 3.72 2.48 -32.18
CA TRP A 158 4.83 3.42 -32.07
C TRP A 158 6.04 2.97 -32.87
N GLY A 159 6.42 1.68 -32.79
CA GLY A 159 7.51 1.15 -33.60
C GLY A 159 7.23 1.18 -35.12
N VAL A 160 5.96 1.14 -35.53
CA VAL A 160 5.57 1.32 -36.93
C VAL A 160 5.60 2.79 -37.34
N VAL A 161 5.08 3.69 -36.50
CA VAL A 161 5.02 5.14 -36.78
C VAL A 161 6.42 5.74 -36.85
N THR A 162 7.31 5.34 -35.93
CA THR A 162 8.70 5.82 -35.89
C THR A 162 9.60 5.12 -36.90
N GLY A 163 9.20 3.96 -37.44
CA GLY A 163 10.05 3.12 -38.30
C GLY A 163 11.12 2.33 -37.54
N HIS A 164 11.15 2.40 -36.20
CA HIS A 164 12.12 1.72 -35.36
C HIS A 164 11.45 0.66 -34.49
N ARG A 165 11.69 -0.61 -34.83
CA ARG A 165 11.19 -1.72 -34.00
C ARG A 165 12.02 -1.82 -32.73
N VAL A 166 11.37 -1.53 -31.60
CA VAL A 166 11.91 -1.75 -30.26
C VAL A 166 11.09 -2.83 -29.55
N ASP A 167 11.72 -3.58 -28.65
CA ASP A 167 10.98 -4.40 -27.70
C ASP A 167 10.15 -3.47 -26.80
N GLY A 168 8.81 -3.53 -26.96
CA GLY A 168 7.89 -2.65 -26.27
C GLY A 168 7.96 -2.76 -24.75
N GLU A 169 8.22 -3.96 -24.21
CA GLU A 169 8.35 -4.15 -22.77
C GLU A 169 9.64 -3.51 -22.24
N ALA A 170 10.75 -3.67 -22.96
CA ALA A 170 12.01 -3.03 -22.62
C ALA A 170 11.89 -1.50 -22.67
N ALA A 171 11.25 -0.94 -23.70
CA ALA A 171 10.99 0.48 -23.85
C ALA A 171 10.08 1.03 -22.74
N ALA A 172 8.97 0.34 -22.45
CA ALA A 172 8.05 0.70 -21.38
C ALA A 172 8.74 0.74 -20.00
N ASN A 173 9.56 -0.26 -19.69
CA ASN A 173 10.29 -0.35 -18.42
C ASN A 173 11.40 0.71 -18.34
N ALA A 174 12.12 0.97 -19.43
CA ALA A 174 13.10 2.04 -19.48
C ALA A 174 12.44 3.41 -19.30
N PHE A 175 11.28 3.64 -19.91
CA PHE A 175 10.53 4.88 -19.76
C PHE A 175 10.02 5.10 -18.33
N GLY A 176 9.45 4.05 -17.72
CA GLY A 176 8.99 4.12 -16.34
C GLY A 176 10.11 4.45 -15.35
N ARG A 177 11.31 3.88 -15.56
CA ARG A 177 12.50 4.25 -14.77
C ARG A 177 12.93 5.70 -15.04
N TYR A 178 13.05 6.09 -16.30
CA TYR A 178 13.44 7.45 -16.68
C TYR A 178 12.57 8.52 -16.01
N LEU A 179 11.24 8.38 -16.08
CA LEU A 179 10.32 9.32 -15.45
C LEU A 179 10.45 9.31 -13.92
N THR A 180 10.63 8.13 -13.32
CA THR A 180 10.82 8.00 -11.87
C THR A 180 12.10 8.73 -11.43
N ASP A 181 13.22 8.44 -12.08
CA ASP A 181 14.53 9.03 -11.78
C ASP A 181 14.48 10.56 -11.95
N GLU A 182 13.78 11.04 -12.98
CA GLU A 182 13.59 12.46 -13.21
C GLU A 182 12.78 13.14 -12.11
N LEU A 183 11.66 12.54 -11.69
CA LEU A 183 10.85 13.07 -10.60
C LEU A 183 11.63 13.01 -9.28
N GLU A 184 12.40 11.95 -9.01
CA GLU A 184 13.25 11.84 -7.83
C GLU A 184 14.35 12.93 -7.82
N ALA A 185 14.96 13.21 -8.96
CA ALA A 185 15.93 14.31 -9.10
C ALA A 185 15.27 15.67 -8.81
N MET A 186 14.04 15.89 -9.26
CA MET A 186 13.29 17.12 -8.92
C MET A 186 12.96 17.21 -7.42
N ALA A 187 12.56 16.10 -6.79
CA ALA A 187 12.30 16.05 -5.35
C ALA A 187 13.57 16.37 -4.55
N GLY A 188 14.71 15.76 -4.90
CA GLY A 188 16.00 16.03 -4.27
C GLY A 188 16.45 17.48 -4.42
N LEU A 189 16.20 18.10 -5.58
CA LEU A 189 16.53 19.50 -5.82
C LEU A 189 15.66 20.45 -4.97
N ARG A 190 14.38 20.11 -4.76
CA ARG A 190 13.47 20.86 -3.87
C ARG A 190 13.86 20.74 -2.40
N MET A 191 14.18 19.52 -1.96
CA MET A 191 14.70 19.23 -0.63
C MET A 191 15.99 20.02 -0.36
N GLY A 192 16.94 20.01 -1.30
CA GLY A 192 18.20 20.76 -1.19
C GLY A 192 18.01 22.28 -1.12
N ASN A 193 16.90 22.80 -1.65
CA ASN A 193 16.51 24.20 -1.55
C ASN A 193 15.66 24.53 -0.31
N GLY A 194 15.35 23.54 0.54
CA GLY A 194 14.48 23.70 1.71
C GLY A 194 12.98 23.82 1.40
N ASP A 195 12.56 23.53 0.16
CA ASP A 195 11.14 23.55 -0.25
C ASP A 195 10.47 22.20 0.07
N VAL A 196 10.27 21.94 1.36
CA VAL A 196 9.64 20.69 1.87
C VAL A 196 8.24 20.45 1.29
N PRO A 197 7.34 21.46 1.20
CA PRO A 197 6.03 21.27 0.56
C PRO A 197 6.16 20.94 -0.94
N GLY A 198 7.14 21.53 -1.64
CA GLY A 198 7.44 21.23 -3.03
C GLY A 198 7.95 19.80 -3.22
N GLU A 199 8.85 19.34 -2.35
CA GLU A 199 9.32 17.94 -2.34
C GLU A 199 8.14 16.97 -2.16
N GLY A 200 7.30 17.18 -1.14
CA GLY A 200 6.14 16.33 -0.87
C GLY A 200 5.19 16.23 -2.07
N ARG A 201 4.94 17.34 -2.77
CA ARG A 201 4.15 17.32 -4.01
C ARG A 201 4.78 16.46 -5.10
N ILE A 202 6.11 16.49 -5.28
CA ILE A 202 6.77 15.64 -6.27
C ILE A 202 6.71 14.15 -5.85
N ARG A 203 6.82 13.85 -4.55
CA ARG A 203 6.62 12.48 -4.03
C ARG A 203 5.23 11.95 -4.33
N GLU A 204 4.20 12.79 -4.15
CA GLU A 204 2.82 12.44 -4.53
C GLU A 204 2.70 12.16 -6.04
N GLN A 205 3.39 12.92 -6.90
CA GLN A 205 3.41 12.65 -8.35
C GLN A 205 4.11 11.34 -8.70
N ILE A 206 5.20 10.98 -8.02
CA ILE A 206 5.85 9.66 -8.16
C ILE A 206 4.88 8.55 -7.78
N ALA A 207 4.20 8.69 -6.64
CA ALA A 207 3.21 7.73 -6.18
C ALA A 207 2.02 7.61 -7.14
N LEU A 208 1.53 8.73 -7.68
CA LEU A 208 0.51 8.74 -8.72
C LEU A 208 0.94 7.94 -9.94
N PHE A 209 2.11 8.25 -10.52
CA PHE A 209 2.62 7.56 -11.70
C PHE A 209 2.75 6.05 -11.48
N ARG A 210 3.34 5.63 -10.35
CA ARG A 210 3.50 4.21 -10.00
C ARG A 210 2.14 3.52 -9.79
N SER A 211 1.19 4.20 -9.14
CA SER A 211 -0.16 3.67 -8.92
C SER A 211 -0.94 3.51 -10.23
N GLU A 212 -0.91 4.52 -11.09
CA GLU A 212 -1.53 4.48 -12.43
C GLU A 212 -0.91 3.37 -13.28
N LEU A 213 0.42 3.21 -13.25
CA LEU A 213 1.11 2.19 -14.03
C LEU A 213 0.77 0.77 -13.56
N GLU A 214 0.71 0.54 -12.24
CA GLU A 214 0.31 -0.76 -11.70
C GLU A 214 -1.13 -1.12 -12.09
N ALA A 215 -2.06 -0.17 -11.90
CA ALA A 215 -3.46 -0.35 -12.28
C ALA A 215 -3.61 -0.59 -13.79
N ALA A 216 -2.91 0.18 -14.62
CA ALA A 216 -2.94 0.04 -16.08
C ALA A 216 -2.40 -1.32 -16.54
N ARG A 217 -1.30 -1.80 -15.94
CA ARG A 217 -0.74 -3.14 -16.22
C ARG A 217 -1.71 -4.26 -15.82
N ALA A 218 -2.34 -4.12 -14.66
CA ALA A 218 -3.34 -5.09 -14.19
C ALA A 218 -4.53 -5.19 -15.17
N LEU A 219 -5.04 -4.06 -15.68
CA LEU A 219 -6.13 -4.09 -16.69
C LEU A 219 -5.70 -4.68 -18.02
N SER A 220 -4.49 -4.38 -18.47
CA SER A 220 -3.94 -4.92 -19.72
C SER A 220 -3.93 -6.46 -19.69
N GLN A 221 -3.55 -7.05 -18.55
CA GLN A 221 -3.59 -8.50 -18.32
C GLN A 221 -5.01 -9.08 -18.30
N LEU A 222 -5.99 -8.34 -17.78
CA LEU A 222 -7.40 -8.73 -17.75
C LEU A 222 -8.10 -8.62 -19.11
N LYS A 223 -7.45 -7.98 -20.09
CA LYS A 223 -7.97 -7.76 -21.45
C LYS A 223 -9.38 -7.18 -21.44
N ILE A 224 -9.63 -6.21 -20.56
CA ILE A 224 -10.92 -5.50 -20.51
C ILE A 224 -11.01 -4.59 -21.72
N LEU A 225 -12.03 -4.80 -22.55
CA LEU A 225 -12.22 -4.06 -23.79
C LEU A 225 -13.07 -2.81 -23.52
N SER A 226 -12.72 -1.67 -24.14
CA SER A 226 -13.47 -0.41 -23.92
C SER A 226 -14.92 -0.50 -24.41
N GLY A 227 -15.16 -1.29 -25.45
CA GLY A 227 -16.44 -1.32 -26.17
C GLY A 227 -16.76 0.00 -26.87
N ARG A 228 -15.79 0.92 -26.97
CA ARG A 228 -15.86 2.18 -27.73
C ARG A 228 -14.97 2.05 -28.98
N GLY A 229 -15.37 2.72 -30.06
CA GLY A 229 -14.61 2.75 -31.30
C GLY A 229 -14.85 1.56 -32.25
N LEU A 230 -14.10 1.55 -33.36
CA LEU A 230 -14.23 0.57 -34.44
C LEU A 230 -13.42 -0.72 -34.19
N SER A 231 -12.45 -0.70 -33.27
CA SER A 231 -11.62 -1.85 -32.93
C SER A 231 -11.63 -2.08 -31.41
N PRO A 232 -11.96 -3.29 -30.93
CA PRO A 232 -11.89 -3.61 -29.51
C PRO A 232 -10.42 -3.67 -29.07
N ALA A 233 -9.91 -2.55 -28.57
CA ALA A 233 -8.61 -2.48 -27.91
C ALA A 233 -8.76 -2.75 -26.40
N ALA A 234 -7.78 -3.42 -25.83
CA ALA A 234 -7.68 -3.60 -24.39
C ALA A 234 -7.39 -2.24 -23.72
N ILE A 235 -8.08 -1.97 -22.62
CA ILE A 235 -7.83 -0.80 -21.79
C ILE A 235 -6.57 -1.05 -20.97
N ALA A 236 -5.63 -0.12 -21.04
CA ALA A 236 -4.44 -0.07 -20.21
C ALA A 236 -4.32 1.33 -19.61
N ALA A 237 -5.10 1.63 -18.56
CA ALA A 237 -5.10 2.93 -17.88
C ALA A 237 -5.41 2.78 -16.40
N GLY A 238 -4.88 3.68 -15.57
CA GLY A 238 -5.19 3.72 -14.15
C GLY A 238 -6.45 4.55 -13.85
N PRO A 239 -6.86 4.60 -12.57
CA PRO A 239 -8.12 5.21 -12.16
C PRO A 239 -8.29 6.68 -12.56
N TYR A 240 -7.22 7.48 -12.54
CA TYR A 240 -7.29 8.91 -12.82
C TYR A 240 -7.70 9.17 -14.28
N LEU A 241 -6.99 8.55 -15.22
CA LEU A 241 -7.32 8.67 -16.64
C LEU A 241 -8.70 8.07 -16.94
N LEU A 242 -9.03 6.94 -16.31
CA LEU A 242 -10.34 6.30 -16.46
C LEU A 242 -11.50 7.17 -15.96
N ALA A 243 -11.32 7.91 -14.87
CA ALA A 243 -12.31 8.88 -14.41
C ALA A 243 -12.51 9.99 -15.44
N GLU A 244 -11.40 10.52 -15.96
CA GLU A 244 -11.39 11.62 -16.93
C GLU A 244 -12.15 11.26 -18.23
N VAL A 245 -11.91 10.05 -18.77
CA VAL A 245 -12.58 9.55 -19.97
C VAL A 245 -13.97 8.95 -19.70
N GLY A 246 -14.41 8.95 -18.44
CA GLY A 246 -15.73 8.45 -18.02
C GLY A 246 -15.89 6.94 -18.23
N LEU A 247 -14.88 6.16 -17.85
CA LEU A 247 -14.87 4.69 -17.89
C LEU A 247 -14.58 4.03 -16.54
N LEU A 248 -14.21 4.79 -15.49
CA LEU A 248 -13.82 4.25 -14.19
C LEU A 248 -14.85 3.28 -13.59
N GLU A 249 -16.10 3.70 -13.45
CA GLU A 249 -17.14 2.86 -12.83
C GLU A 249 -17.42 1.57 -13.60
N LYS A 250 -17.38 1.63 -14.95
CA LYS A 250 -17.51 0.44 -15.80
C LYS A 250 -16.33 -0.52 -15.57
N VAL A 251 -15.12 0.00 -15.48
CA VAL A 251 -13.92 -0.80 -15.21
C VAL A 251 -13.96 -1.39 -13.81
N ARG A 252 -14.35 -0.62 -12.79
CA ARG A 252 -14.49 -1.11 -11.40
C ARG A 252 -15.45 -2.29 -11.31
N ALA A 253 -16.63 -2.20 -11.94
CA ALA A 253 -17.58 -3.31 -11.98
C ALA A 253 -16.99 -4.56 -12.66
N ALA A 254 -16.25 -4.38 -13.76
CA ALA A 254 -15.61 -5.50 -14.46
C ALA A 254 -14.42 -6.10 -13.67
N VAL A 255 -13.68 -5.27 -12.92
CA VAL A 255 -12.61 -5.72 -12.03
C VAL A 255 -13.19 -6.46 -10.84
N GLU A 256 -14.26 -5.96 -10.21
CA GLU A 256 -14.94 -6.63 -9.11
C GLU A 256 -15.44 -8.03 -9.51
N GLU A 257 -16.02 -8.17 -10.70
CA GLU A 257 -16.48 -9.47 -11.23
C GLU A 257 -15.33 -10.45 -11.48
N ARG A 258 -14.19 -9.98 -11.99
CA ARG A 258 -13.10 -10.86 -12.46
C ARG A 258 -11.99 -11.08 -11.43
N ARG A 259 -11.65 -10.03 -10.67
CA ARG A 259 -10.50 -9.91 -9.76
C ARG A 259 -10.76 -8.84 -8.69
N ALA A 260 -11.69 -9.11 -7.78
CA ALA A 260 -12.04 -8.21 -6.68
C ALA A 260 -10.83 -7.81 -5.81
N ASP A 261 -9.77 -8.62 -5.77
CA ASP A 261 -8.50 -8.32 -5.09
C ASP A 261 -7.77 -7.10 -5.68
N LEU A 262 -8.01 -6.76 -6.96
CA LEU A 262 -7.42 -5.61 -7.62
C LEU A 262 -8.25 -4.33 -7.46
N LEU A 263 -9.47 -4.41 -6.91
CA LEU A 263 -10.37 -3.27 -6.76
C LEU A 263 -9.73 -2.09 -5.99
N PRO A 264 -8.90 -2.29 -4.94
CA PRO A 264 -8.24 -1.18 -4.24
C PRO A 264 -7.38 -0.28 -5.15
N LEU A 265 -6.82 -0.81 -6.25
CA LEU A 265 -6.02 -0.05 -7.21
C LEU A 265 -6.85 0.96 -8.03
N PHE A 266 -8.18 0.79 -8.05
CA PHE A 266 -9.11 1.63 -8.82
C PHE A 266 -9.96 2.53 -7.91
N THR A 267 -9.47 2.82 -6.71
CA THR A 267 -10.09 3.77 -5.77
C THR A 267 -9.34 5.10 -5.79
N PRO A 268 -10.01 6.22 -5.43
CA PRO A 268 -9.33 7.52 -5.24
C PRO A 268 -8.18 7.44 -4.22
N PHE A 269 -8.21 6.46 -3.33
CA PHE A 269 -7.25 6.30 -2.25
C PHE A 269 -6.01 5.46 -2.60
N ALA A 270 -5.93 4.90 -3.81
CA ALA A 270 -4.79 4.06 -4.22
C ALA A 270 -3.45 4.79 -4.09
N VAL A 271 -3.42 6.08 -4.45
CA VAL A 271 -2.22 6.94 -4.34
C VAL A 271 -1.81 7.14 -2.88
N ILE A 272 -2.77 7.42 -1.99
CA ILE A 272 -2.50 7.62 -0.56
C ILE A 272 -2.03 6.29 0.06
N GLY A 273 -2.69 5.18 -0.27
CA GLY A 273 -2.29 3.85 0.16
C GLY A 273 -0.84 3.53 -0.21
N ARG A 274 -0.44 3.85 -1.44
CA ARG A 274 0.96 3.70 -1.89
C ARG A 274 1.93 4.58 -1.10
N LEU A 275 1.61 5.85 -0.85
CA LEU A 275 2.46 6.72 -0.04
C LEU A 275 2.67 6.14 1.37
N VAL A 276 1.63 5.56 1.96
CA VAL A 276 1.74 4.86 3.26
C VAL A 276 2.66 3.64 3.17
N ASP A 277 2.53 2.83 2.12
CA ASP A 277 3.38 1.65 1.90
C ASP A 277 4.85 2.00 1.64
N GLU A 278 5.11 3.12 0.97
CA GLU A 278 6.45 3.66 0.72
C GLU A 278 7.01 4.46 1.91
N LYS A 279 6.29 4.51 3.04
CA LYS A 279 6.63 5.26 4.27
C LYS A 279 6.74 6.78 4.09
N GLU A 280 6.12 7.32 3.05
CA GLU A 280 6.05 8.76 2.75
C GLU A 280 4.88 9.41 3.54
N TYR A 281 4.93 9.31 4.86
CA TYR A 281 3.77 9.61 5.73
C TYR A 281 3.32 11.08 5.69
N ASP A 282 4.26 12.03 5.59
CA ASP A 282 3.94 13.45 5.58
C ASP A 282 3.23 13.84 4.27
N SER A 283 3.67 13.27 3.14
CA SER A 283 3.00 13.38 1.84
C SER A 283 1.62 12.71 1.86
N ALA A 284 1.50 11.53 2.49
CA ALA A 284 0.21 10.84 2.65
C ALA A 284 -0.80 11.66 3.48
N LEU A 285 -0.35 12.29 4.57
CA LEU A 285 -1.18 13.21 5.37
C LEU A 285 -1.62 14.43 4.56
N GLY A 286 -0.69 15.00 3.78
CA GLY A 286 -0.97 16.11 2.87
C GLY A 286 -2.05 15.75 1.85
N ALA A 287 -1.93 14.59 1.21
CA ALA A 287 -2.90 14.08 0.24
C ALA A 287 -4.27 13.81 0.88
N LEU A 288 -4.31 13.16 2.05
CA LEU A 288 -5.55 12.90 2.80
C LEU A 288 -6.26 14.21 3.19
N GLY A 289 -5.50 15.23 3.58
CA GLY A 289 -6.02 16.55 3.96
C GLY A 289 -6.62 17.36 2.81
N ARG A 290 -6.39 16.96 1.55
CA ARG A 290 -6.93 17.60 0.34
C ARG A 290 -8.14 16.89 -0.26
N LEU A 291 -8.49 15.70 0.24
CA LEU A 291 -9.73 15.01 -0.15
C LEU A 291 -10.95 15.86 0.21
N ASP A 292 -12.00 15.75 -0.58
CA ASP A 292 -13.30 16.37 -0.28
C ASP A 292 -13.90 15.78 1.01
N GLU A 293 -14.82 16.51 1.64
CA GLU A 293 -15.42 16.10 2.93
C GLU A 293 -16.16 14.74 2.82
N ASP A 294 -16.86 14.53 1.71
CA ASP A 294 -17.57 13.27 1.41
C ASP A 294 -16.59 12.09 1.24
N GLU A 295 -15.44 12.32 0.61
CA GLU A 295 -14.41 11.29 0.42
C GLU A 295 -13.69 10.98 1.73
N ARG A 296 -13.37 12.02 2.52
CA ARG A 296 -12.65 11.90 3.79
C ARG A 296 -13.44 11.15 4.86
N THR A 297 -14.76 11.25 4.83
CA THR A 297 -15.65 10.54 5.78
C THR A 297 -15.97 9.11 5.33
N SER A 298 -15.49 8.69 4.17
CA SER A 298 -15.70 7.33 3.66
C SER A 298 -14.97 6.27 4.52
N PRO A 299 -15.50 5.03 4.59
CA PRO A 299 -14.83 3.94 5.31
C PRO A 299 -13.41 3.63 4.79
N ASP A 300 -13.17 3.79 3.49
CA ASP A 300 -11.86 3.54 2.87
C ASP A 300 -10.84 4.60 3.27
N ALA A 301 -11.24 5.88 3.31
CA ALA A 301 -10.40 6.97 3.81
C ALA A 301 -10.02 6.74 5.28
N HIS A 302 -10.98 6.38 6.12
CA HIS A 302 -10.72 6.05 7.53
C HIS A 302 -9.77 4.85 7.69
N ARG A 303 -9.89 3.81 6.86
CA ARG A 303 -8.98 2.65 6.88
C ARG A 303 -7.55 3.05 6.52
N ILE A 304 -7.38 3.95 5.54
CA ILE A 304 -6.07 4.44 5.13
C ILE A 304 -5.49 5.43 6.14
N GLU A 305 -6.32 6.31 6.73
CA GLU A 305 -5.94 7.18 7.84
C GLU A 305 -5.44 6.37 9.05
N ALA A 306 -6.12 5.27 9.36
CA ALA A 306 -5.70 4.35 10.41
C ALA A 306 -4.35 3.69 10.11
N LYS A 307 -4.15 3.20 8.88
CA LYS A 307 -2.88 2.61 8.44
C LYS A 307 -1.73 3.64 8.46
N LEU A 308 -2.02 4.87 8.03
CA LEU A 308 -1.09 5.99 8.05
C LEU A 308 -0.66 6.33 9.47
N HIS A 309 -1.61 6.52 10.38
CA HIS A 309 -1.31 6.82 11.78
C HIS A 309 -0.62 5.65 12.50
N LEU A 310 -0.94 4.40 12.16
CA LEU A 310 -0.16 3.25 12.62
C LEU A 310 1.30 3.38 12.19
N GLY A 311 1.56 3.62 10.89
CA GLY A 311 2.91 3.78 10.35
C GLY A 311 3.69 4.94 10.98
N ILE A 312 3.04 6.09 11.19
CA ILE A 312 3.66 7.24 11.88
C ILE A 312 4.02 6.87 13.32
N GLY A 313 3.11 6.23 14.05
CA GLY A 313 3.39 5.81 15.42
C GLY A 313 4.53 4.80 15.51
N LEU A 314 4.68 3.90 14.53
CA LEU A 314 5.83 3.00 14.45
C LEU A 314 7.15 3.77 14.24
N ARG A 315 7.17 4.75 13.31
CA ARG A 315 8.32 5.64 13.08
C ARG A 315 8.69 6.43 14.34
N ASP A 316 7.69 6.96 15.05
CA ASP A 316 7.92 7.73 16.27
C ASP A 316 8.43 6.86 17.41
N LEU A 317 7.94 5.63 17.53
CA LEU A 317 8.44 4.65 18.49
C LEU A 317 9.93 4.31 18.23
N GLU A 318 10.30 4.07 16.97
CA GLU A 318 11.69 3.82 16.53
C GLU A 318 12.61 5.00 16.85
N ALA A 319 12.09 6.23 16.74
CA ALA A 319 12.81 7.47 17.03
C ALA A 319 12.73 7.91 18.52
N ASP A 320 12.29 7.03 19.40
CA ASP A 320 12.14 7.25 20.84
C ASP A 320 11.16 8.36 21.27
N ARG A 321 10.25 8.75 20.37
CA ARG A 321 9.14 9.67 20.65
C ARG A 321 7.91 8.89 21.11
N VAL A 322 8.00 8.29 22.29
CA VAL A 322 6.96 7.38 22.81
C VAL A 322 5.59 8.09 22.92
N ASP A 323 5.54 9.31 23.46
CA ASP A 323 4.27 10.03 23.61
C ASP A 323 3.56 10.31 22.29
N ASP A 324 4.30 10.74 21.28
CA ASP A 324 3.76 11.01 19.94
C ASP A 324 3.25 9.73 19.29
N ALA A 325 3.99 8.62 19.45
CA ALA A 325 3.60 7.31 18.94
C ALA A 325 2.24 6.87 19.47
N PHE A 326 2.03 6.98 20.78
CA PHE A 326 0.75 6.65 21.42
C PHE A 326 -0.39 7.56 20.93
N GLY A 327 -0.16 8.87 20.81
CA GLY A 327 -1.14 9.79 20.26
C GLY A 327 -1.53 9.51 18.80
N HIS A 328 -0.61 8.94 18.02
CA HIS A 328 -0.91 8.46 16.66
C HIS A 328 -1.71 7.15 16.68
N TRP A 329 -1.36 6.19 17.53
CA TRP A 329 -2.09 4.93 17.62
C TRP A 329 -3.52 5.06 18.15
N GLU A 330 -3.76 5.97 19.10
CA GLU A 330 -5.12 6.29 19.55
C GLU A 330 -5.99 6.80 18.40
N ARG A 331 -5.43 7.70 17.57
CA ARG A 331 -6.09 8.17 16.34
C ARG A 331 -6.32 7.04 15.34
N ALA A 332 -5.34 6.15 15.17
CA ALA A 332 -5.47 5.00 14.29
C ALA A 332 -6.61 4.07 14.73
N ILE A 333 -6.69 3.72 16.02
CA ILE A 333 -7.75 2.88 16.58
C ILE A 333 -9.13 3.53 16.42
N ALA A 334 -9.22 4.85 16.62
CA ALA A 334 -10.47 5.58 16.43
C ALA A 334 -11.00 5.53 14.99
N ARG A 335 -10.12 5.32 13.99
CA ARG A 335 -10.45 5.32 12.56
C ARG A 335 -10.58 3.93 11.94
N ALA A 336 -9.88 2.91 12.46
CA ALA A 336 -9.69 1.63 11.77
C ALA A 336 -10.97 0.83 11.45
N GLY A 337 -12.09 1.10 12.14
CA GLY A 337 -13.33 0.30 12.08
C GLY A 337 -13.19 -1.06 12.76
N GLU A 338 -12.08 -1.76 12.52
CA GLU A 338 -11.67 -2.98 13.21
C GLU A 338 -10.39 -2.74 14.01
N ARG A 339 -10.48 -2.82 15.34
CA ARG A 339 -9.37 -2.54 16.26
C ARG A 339 -8.16 -3.46 16.05
N SER A 340 -8.38 -4.72 15.67
CA SER A 340 -7.32 -5.73 15.48
C SER A 340 -6.26 -5.31 14.46
N LEU A 341 -6.65 -4.57 13.41
CA LEU A 341 -5.78 -4.09 12.34
C LEU A 341 -4.68 -3.15 12.84
N VAL A 342 -4.91 -2.46 13.96
CA VAL A 342 -3.94 -1.56 14.60
C VAL A 342 -3.33 -2.19 15.84
N ALA A 343 -4.16 -2.88 16.64
CA ALA A 343 -3.77 -3.42 17.93
C ALA A 343 -2.68 -4.50 17.85
N VAL A 344 -2.71 -5.37 16.82
CA VAL A 344 -1.71 -6.44 16.66
C VAL A 344 -0.34 -5.88 16.28
N PRO A 345 -0.17 -5.10 15.18
CA PRO A 345 1.14 -4.58 14.81
C PRO A 345 1.75 -3.65 15.86
N LEU A 346 0.91 -2.87 16.55
CA LEU A 346 1.32 -2.05 17.69
C LEU A 346 1.90 -2.91 18.81
N SER A 347 1.17 -3.95 19.24
CA SER A 347 1.62 -4.83 20.32
C SER A 347 2.95 -5.49 20.00
N GLU A 348 3.12 -5.97 18.77
CA GLU A 348 4.38 -6.61 18.33
C GLU A 348 5.56 -5.63 18.37
N SER A 349 5.34 -4.38 17.93
CA SER A 349 6.38 -3.36 17.87
C SER A 349 6.77 -2.85 19.26
N VAL A 350 5.78 -2.59 20.13
CA VAL A 350 6.00 -2.24 21.54
C VAL A 350 6.73 -3.36 22.26
N LEU A 351 6.33 -4.62 22.07
CA LEU A 351 7.00 -5.77 22.68
C LEU A 351 8.46 -5.90 22.20
N GLY A 352 8.71 -5.66 20.91
CA GLY A 352 10.07 -5.64 20.36
C GLY A 352 10.95 -4.59 21.04
N LYS A 353 10.46 -3.36 21.20
CA LYS A 353 11.18 -2.29 21.89
C LYS A 353 11.37 -2.56 23.38
N ALA A 354 10.33 -3.03 24.07
CA ALA A 354 10.40 -3.36 25.48
C ALA A 354 11.44 -4.47 25.76
N LYS A 355 11.54 -5.49 24.89
CA LYS A 355 12.60 -6.51 24.97
C LYS A 355 14.01 -5.94 24.82
N LEU A 356 14.18 -4.93 23.97
CA LEU A 356 15.46 -4.25 23.79
C LEU A 356 15.84 -3.39 25.00
N GLN A 357 14.89 -2.68 25.60
CA GLN A 357 15.11 -1.93 26.85
C GLN A 357 15.45 -2.88 27.99
N HIS A 358 14.67 -3.95 28.12
CA HIS A 358 14.88 -4.97 29.13
C HIS A 358 16.26 -5.65 29.02
N SER A 359 16.76 -5.93 27.81
CA SER A 359 18.12 -6.49 27.64
C SER A 359 19.26 -5.53 27.97
N ARG A 360 18.94 -4.24 28.13
CA ARG A 360 19.85 -3.19 28.64
C ARG A 360 19.68 -2.93 30.14
N GLU A 361 18.92 -3.78 30.83
CA GLU A 361 18.56 -3.63 32.24
C GLU A 361 17.69 -2.38 32.52
N GLU A 362 17.06 -1.80 31.49
CA GLU A 362 16.10 -0.70 31.59
C GLU A 362 14.69 -1.25 31.91
N TYR A 363 14.56 -1.99 33.02
CA TYR A 363 13.34 -2.71 33.38
C TYR A 363 12.11 -1.80 33.55
N ASP A 364 12.29 -0.65 34.20
CA ASP A 364 11.19 0.28 34.47
C ASP A 364 10.60 0.85 33.18
N ASP A 365 11.46 1.26 32.24
CA ASP A 365 11.02 1.81 30.95
C ASP A 365 10.30 0.75 30.11
N ALA A 366 10.81 -0.48 30.09
CA ALA A 366 10.18 -1.61 29.40
C ALA A 366 8.79 -1.92 29.97
N ILE A 367 8.65 -1.93 31.30
CA ILE A 367 7.39 -2.21 32.00
C ILE A 367 6.39 -1.08 31.75
N VAL A 368 6.79 0.19 31.91
CA VAL A 368 5.93 1.37 31.66
C VAL A 368 5.44 1.38 30.21
N LEU A 369 6.31 1.06 29.26
CA LEU A 369 5.96 0.98 27.84
C LEU A 369 4.87 -0.09 27.58
N LEU A 370 5.03 -1.29 28.15
CA LEU A 370 4.07 -2.38 28.02
C LEU A 370 2.73 -2.09 28.72
N GLN A 371 2.77 -1.54 29.94
CA GLN A 371 1.58 -1.12 30.69
C GLN A 371 0.76 -0.09 29.91
N ARG A 372 1.43 0.90 29.32
CA ARG A 372 0.79 1.93 28.50
C ARG A 372 0.21 1.37 27.20
N ALA A 373 0.87 0.37 26.60
CA ALA A 373 0.40 -0.29 25.38
C ALA A 373 -0.80 -1.21 25.62
N LEU A 374 -0.92 -1.83 26.79
CA LEU A 374 -1.98 -2.80 27.13
C LEU A 374 -3.43 -2.33 26.85
N PRO A 375 -3.85 -1.08 27.13
CA PRO A 375 -5.20 -0.59 26.81
C PRO A 375 -5.46 -0.36 25.31
N LEU A 376 -4.42 -0.25 24.47
CA LEU A 376 -4.54 0.02 23.03
C LEU A 376 -4.26 -1.22 22.17
N GLY A 377 -3.27 -2.02 22.57
CA GLY A 377 -2.82 -3.20 21.86
C GLY A 377 -3.69 -4.43 22.04
N GLU A 378 -3.24 -5.52 21.41
CA GLU A 378 -3.75 -6.87 21.58
C GLU A 378 -3.28 -7.46 22.91
N ARG A 379 -4.22 -7.72 23.82
CA ARG A 379 -3.93 -8.19 25.19
C ARG A 379 -3.24 -9.54 25.20
N GLY A 380 -3.59 -10.44 24.28
CA GLY A 380 -2.98 -11.76 24.17
C GLY A 380 -1.47 -11.71 23.89
N ILE A 381 -0.99 -10.63 23.28
CA ILE A 381 0.42 -10.43 22.93
C ILE A 381 1.20 -9.78 24.09
N LEU A 382 0.60 -8.81 24.78
CA LEU A 382 1.32 -7.97 25.76
C LEU A 382 1.27 -8.49 27.19
N ARG A 383 0.20 -9.19 27.58
CA ARG A 383 -0.07 -9.53 28.99
C ARG A 383 0.98 -10.46 29.60
N VAL A 384 1.32 -11.54 28.89
CA VAL A 384 2.29 -12.54 29.40
C VAL A 384 3.72 -11.97 29.44
N PRO A 385 4.21 -11.27 28.40
CA PRO A 385 5.51 -10.60 28.50
C PRO A 385 5.59 -9.56 29.62
N LEU A 386 4.53 -8.77 29.85
CA LEU A 386 4.50 -7.82 30.96
C LEU A 386 4.59 -8.54 32.31
N ALA A 387 3.85 -9.64 32.51
CA ALA A 387 3.94 -10.46 33.71
C ALA A 387 5.37 -10.98 33.95
N HIS A 388 6.03 -11.43 32.88
CA HIS A 388 7.40 -11.91 32.95
C HIS A 388 8.41 -10.80 33.31
N PHE A 389 8.28 -9.61 32.74
CA PHE A 389 9.18 -8.49 33.06
C PHE A 389 9.01 -7.99 34.49
N LEU A 390 7.76 -7.96 34.98
CA LEU A 390 7.48 -7.67 36.39
C LEU A 390 8.10 -8.72 37.31
N PHE A 391 8.01 -10.00 36.95
CA PHE A 391 8.65 -11.09 37.69
C PHE A 391 10.18 -10.93 37.76
N GLU A 392 10.85 -10.65 36.64
CA GLU A 392 12.30 -10.44 36.65
C GLU A 392 12.74 -9.20 37.42
N ARG A 393 12.00 -8.08 37.31
CA ARG A 393 12.26 -6.89 38.13
C ARG A 393 12.09 -7.20 39.62
N ALA A 394 11.06 -7.97 39.98
CA ALA A 394 10.83 -8.38 41.35
C ALA A 394 12.00 -9.22 41.89
N ASP A 395 12.54 -10.14 41.09
CA ASP A 395 13.73 -10.92 41.48
C ASP A 395 14.92 -10.04 41.79
N LYS A 396 15.19 -9.02 40.98
CA LYS A 396 16.25 -8.05 41.25
C LYS A 396 16.03 -7.26 42.53
N ARG A 397 14.79 -6.85 42.80
CA ARG A 397 14.42 -6.17 44.05
C ARG A 397 14.59 -7.09 45.27
N ILE A 398 14.27 -8.38 45.15
CA ILE A 398 14.51 -9.39 46.20
C ILE A 398 16.01 -9.56 46.45
N GLU A 399 16.82 -9.69 45.39
CA GLU A 399 18.29 -9.77 45.48
C GLU A 399 18.86 -8.55 46.21
N HIS A 400 18.45 -7.34 45.84
CA HIS A 400 18.89 -6.10 46.50
C HIS A 400 18.40 -6.00 47.95
N GLY A 401 17.14 -6.32 48.22
CA GLY A 401 16.55 -6.27 49.55
C GLY A 401 17.21 -7.25 50.52
N THR A 402 17.52 -8.46 50.05
CA THR A 402 18.20 -9.48 50.87
C THR A 402 19.68 -9.14 51.11
N ALA A 403 20.39 -8.63 50.10
CA ALA A 403 21.77 -8.17 50.24
C ALA A 403 21.89 -7.02 51.25
N GLY A 404 20.97 -6.04 51.19
CA GLY A 404 20.95 -4.91 52.13
C GLY A 404 20.61 -5.28 53.57
N ALA A 405 19.96 -6.44 53.80
CA ALA A 405 19.59 -6.92 55.13
C ALA A 405 20.67 -7.77 55.82
N GLY A 406 21.75 -8.13 55.12
CA GLY A 406 22.80 -9.02 55.61
C GLY A 406 23.66 -8.43 56.73
N ASP A 407 23.75 -7.10 56.82
CA ASP A 407 24.56 -6.41 57.83
C ASP A 407 23.74 -6.10 59.09
N GLU A 408 24.24 -6.52 60.26
CA GLU A 408 23.54 -6.38 61.55
C GLU A 408 23.31 -4.92 61.99
N GLU A 409 24.09 -3.98 61.45
CA GLU A 409 24.09 -2.55 61.83
C GLU A 409 23.40 -1.63 60.82
N THR A 410 22.89 -2.18 59.71
CA THR A 410 22.35 -1.39 58.59
C THR A 410 20.88 -1.05 58.79
N ASP A 411 20.51 0.18 58.41
CA ASP A 411 19.12 0.61 58.32
C ASP A 411 18.35 -0.33 57.38
N LEU A 412 17.36 -1.05 57.93
CA LEU A 412 16.53 -1.99 57.17
C LEU A 412 15.49 -1.30 56.28
N GLY A 413 15.31 0.02 56.41
CA GLY A 413 14.34 0.81 55.65
C GLY A 413 14.41 0.58 54.13
N PRO A 414 15.59 0.74 53.48
CA PRO A 414 15.76 0.47 52.05
C PRO A 414 15.44 -0.98 51.67
N ALA A 415 15.91 -1.97 52.44
CA ALA A 415 15.64 -3.38 52.17
C ALA A 415 14.13 -3.72 52.22
N ILE A 416 13.41 -3.13 53.18
CA ILE A 416 11.94 -3.26 53.29
C ILE A 416 11.25 -2.58 52.10
N ALA A 417 11.74 -1.44 51.63
CA ALA A 417 11.17 -0.74 50.48
C ALA A 417 11.32 -1.56 49.19
N GLU A 418 12.50 -2.13 48.94
CA GLU A 418 12.76 -3.03 47.81
C GLU A 418 11.84 -4.25 47.84
N MET A 419 11.74 -4.92 49.00
CA MET A 419 10.91 -6.11 49.16
C MET A 419 9.42 -5.82 48.96
N ARG A 420 8.92 -4.66 49.44
CA ARG A 420 7.55 -4.21 49.13
C ARG A 420 7.33 -3.98 47.64
N GLY A 421 8.32 -3.39 46.96
CA GLY A 421 8.30 -3.22 45.52
C GLY A 421 8.24 -4.55 44.78
N ALA A 422 9.00 -5.56 45.24
CA ALA A 422 8.98 -6.91 44.67
C ALA A 422 7.61 -7.59 44.83
N VAL A 423 7.01 -7.52 46.02
CA VAL A 423 5.68 -8.09 46.27
C VAL A 423 4.64 -7.44 45.35
N ALA A 424 4.65 -6.11 45.23
CA ALA A 424 3.72 -5.38 44.35
C ALA A 424 3.86 -5.79 42.87
N ASP A 425 5.10 -5.93 42.38
CA ASP A 425 5.37 -6.37 41.01
C ASP A 425 4.87 -7.81 40.78
N LEU A 426 5.08 -8.72 41.74
CA LEU A 426 4.63 -10.10 41.66
C LEU A 426 3.11 -10.23 41.76
N GLU A 427 2.44 -9.41 42.58
CA GLU A 427 0.98 -9.34 42.62
C GLU A 427 0.40 -8.94 41.27
N GLU A 428 0.97 -7.90 40.63
CA GLU A 428 0.57 -7.48 39.29
C GLU A 428 0.86 -8.57 38.25
N ALA A 429 2.03 -9.21 38.32
CA ALA A 429 2.40 -10.31 37.44
C ALA A 429 1.43 -11.50 37.54
N VAL A 430 1.01 -11.88 38.75
CA VAL A 430 -0.01 -12.93 38.97
C VAL A 430 -1.37 -12.52 38.40
N ALA A 431 -1.76 -11.25 38.53
CA ALA A 431 -3.02 -10.77 37.96
C ALA A 431 -3.02 -10.84 36.42
N LEU A 432 -1.86 -10.62 35.81
CA LEU A 432 -1.67 -10.71 34.37
C LEU A 432 -1.55 -12.16 33.88
N ASP A 433 -0.84 -13.05 34.58
CA ASP A 433 -0.77 -14.48 34.26
C ASP A 433 -1.08 -15.38 35.47
N PRO A 434 -2.37 -15.60 35.77
CA PRO A 434 -2.78 -16.39 36.94
C PRO A 434 -2.47 -17.89 36.81
N THR A 435 -2.11 -18.35 35.61
CA THR A 435 -1.80 -19.76 35.35
C THR A 435 -0.36 -20.11 35.70
N ASN A 436 0.51 -19.12 35.80
CA ASN A 436 1.90 -19.31 36.14
C ASN A 436 2.05 -19.59 37.65
N SER A 437 2.39 -20.84 38.00
CA SER A 437 2.63 -21.23 39.40
C SER A 437 3.91 -20.63 39.97
N GLU A 438 4.94 -20.45 39.14
CA GLU A 438 6.25 -19.93 39.56
C GLU A 438 6.14 -18.50 40.09
N ILE A 439 5.42 -17.62 39.39
CA ILE A 439 5.18 -16.23 39.84
C ILE A 439 4.43 -16.23 41.18
N ARG A 440 3.46 -17.13 41.38
CA ARG A 440 2.70 -17.23 42.64
C ARG A 440 3.54 -17.73 43.79
N ASP A 441 4.35 -18.75 43.56
CA ASP A 441 5.25 -19.31 44.57
C ASP A 441 6.28 -18.26 44.98
N ARG A 442 6.84 -17.55 44.01
CA ARG A 442 7.80 -16.46 44.25
C ARG A 442 7.18 -15.29 45.01
N ARG A 443 5.92 -14.95 44.74
CA ARG A 443 5.18 -13.93 45.51
C ARG A 443 5.08 -14.32 46.99
N ASN A 444 4.67 -15.56 47.27
CA ASN A 444 4.52 -16.03 48.65
C ASN A 444 5.89 -16.01 49.39
N GLU A 445 6.97 -16.39 48.71
CA GLU A 445 8.32 -16.29 49.26
C GLU A 445 8.72 -14.84 49.58
N ALA A 446 8.45 -13.91 48.66
CA ALA A 446 8.72 -12.48 48.88
C ALA A 446 7.91 -11.90 50.05
N GLU A 447 6.65 -12.32 50.23
CA GLU A 447 5.80 -11.95 51.38
C GLU A 447 6.38 -12.47 52.71
N ASP A 448 6.85 -13.72 52.74
CA ASP A 448 7.49 -14.32 53.91
C ASP A 448 8.79 -13.58 54.29
N LEU A 449 9.62 -13.26 53.29
CA LEU A 449 10.85 -12.48 53.47
C LEU A 449 10.55 -11.07 53.98
N LEU A 450 9.54 -10.41 53.43
CA LEU A 450 9.07 -9.10 53.90
C LEU A 450 8.61 -9.16 55.35
N GLY A 451 7.85 -10.19 55.72
CA GLY A 451 7.39 -10.43 57.09
C GLY A 451 8.55 -10.57 58.08
N ALA A 452 9.59 -11.32 57.70
CA ALA A 452 10.80 -11.48 58.51
C ALA A 452 11.56 -10.16 58.70
N LEU A 453 11.72 -9.36 57.65
CA LEU A 453 12.39 -8.05 57.73
C LEU A 453 11.60 -7.07 58.62
N LEU A 454 10.28 -7.02 58.48
CA LEU A 454 9.42 -6.19 59.32
C LEU A 454 9.46 -6.59 60.79
N ALA A 455 9.52 -7.90 61.08
CA ALA A 455 9.66 -8.40 62.44
C ALA A 455 11.00 -7.97 63.06
N ARG A 456 12.09 -8.03 62.29
CA ARG A 456 13.43 -7.60 62.73
C ARG A 456 13.54 -6.08 62.92
N ALA A 457 12.88 -5.31 62.06
CA ALA A 457 12.90 -3.84 62.13
C ALA A 457 12.04 -3.27 63.27
N LYS A 458 11.18 -4.07 63.90
CA LYS A 458 10.40 -3.66 65.07
C LYS A 458 11.28 -3.86 66.31
N PRO A 459 11.90 -2.79 66.87
CA PRO A 459 12.68 -2.96 68.09
C PRO A 459 11.73 -3.42 69.19
N GLU A 460 12.22 -4.28 70.08
CA GLU A 460 11.54 -4.82 71.26
C GLU A 460 10.90 -3.68 72.07
N ALA A 461 9.68 -3.30 71.69
CA ALA A 461 8.79 -2.51 72.51
C ALA A 461 8.32 -3.45 73.60
N ALA A 462 8.98 -3.32 74.76
CA ALA A 462 8.65 -3.87 76.06
C ALA A 462 7.26 -4.52 76.13
N THR A 463 7.31 -5.82 76.39
CA THR A 463 6.31 -6.64 77.08
C THR A 463 5.30 -5.81 77.90
N VAL A 464 4.10 -5.65 77.36
CA VAL A 464 2.89 -5.40 78.16
C VAL A 464 1.92 -6.53 77.85
N GLU A 465 1.59 -7.27 78.91
CA GLU A 465 0.76 -8.48 78.90
C GLU A 465 -0.65 -8.28 78.30
N PRO A 466 -1.24 -9.33 77.71
CA PRO A 466 -2.56 -9.28 77.10
C PRO A 466 -3.69 -9.54 78.12
N ALA A 467 -4.74 -8.72 78.06
CA ALA A 467 -6.02 -9.00 78.70
C ALA A 467 -6.96 -9.73 77.71
N THR A 468 -7.54 -10.82 78.22
CA THR A 468 -8.48 -11.77 77.61
C THR A 468 -9.80 -11.18 77.09
N SER A 469 -10.24 -11.66 75.90
CA SER A 469 -11.60 -12.10 75.42
C SER A 469 -12.88 -11.32 75.81
N PRO A 470 -14.01 -11.35 75.04
CA PRO A 470 -14.52 -12.53 74.30
C PRO A 470 -15.25 -12.28 72.95
N ALA A 471 -15.67 -13.43 72.39
CA ALA A 471 -16.46 -13.74 71.21
C ALA A 471 -17.71 -12.89 70.91
N ALA A 472 -18.08 -12.86 69.61
CA ALA A 472 -19.46 -12.84 69.15
C ALA A 472 -19.59 -13.45 67.74
N ASP A 473 -20.55 -14.37 67.64
CA ASP A 473 -21.18 -14.91 66.42
C ASP A 473 -21.77 -13.83 65.51
N THR A 474 -21.86 -14.09 64.19
CA THR A 474 -23.15 -14.29 63.47
C THR A 474 -22.98 -14.43 61.95
N THR A 475 -23.47 -15.57 61.44
CA THR A 475 -24.32 -15.82 60.26
C THR A 475 -24.20 -14.98 58.97
N SER A 476 -24.06 -15.69 57.83
CA SER A 476 -24.60 -15.28 56.52
C SER A 476 -24.94 -16.51 55.67
N GLU A 477 -26.19 -16.59 55.22
CA GLU A 477 -26.84 -17.65 54.44
C GLU A 477 -26.67 -17.48 52.90
N GLY A 478 -26.40 -18.60 52.21
CA GLY A 478 -26.91 -19.00 50.87
C GLY A 478 -26.45 -18.28 49.58
N PRO A 479 -26.70 -18.83 48.35
CA PRO A 479 -27.27 -20.14 48.00
C PRO A 479 -26.58 -20.94 46.85
N ALA A 480 -26.88 -22.25 46.84
CA ALA A 480 -27.11 -23.24 45.75
C ALA A 480 -26.24 -23.34 44.46
N PRO A 481 -25.82 -24.57 44.07
CA PRO A 481 -25.15 -24.86 42.79
C PRO A 481 -26.15 -25.16 41.66
N GLY A 482 -25.96 -24.50 40.51
CA GLY A 482 -26.72 -24.73 39.27
C GLY A 482 -26.19 -25.94 38.49
N ALA A 483 -27.10 -26.85 38.16
CA ALA A 483 -26.87 -28.06 37.38
C ALA A 483 -26.55 -27.77 35.90
N ALA A 484 -25.51 -28.41 35.37
CA ALA A 484 -25.17 -28.40 33.95
C ALA A 484 -26.02 -29.44 33.19
N ALA A 485 -26.96 -28.96 32.37
CA ALA A 485 -27.73 -29.78 31.43
C ALA A 485 -26.96 -29.95 30.11
N GLN A 486 -26.67 -31.20 29.76
CA GLN A 486 -26.22 -31.61 28.43
C GLN A 486 -27.39 -31.47 27.43
N SER A 487 -27.15 -30.79 26.31
CA SER A 487 -28.04 -30.82 25.14
C SER A 487 -27.33 -31.50 23.97
N PRO A 488 -27.98 -32.47 23.29
CA PRO A 488 -27.39 -33.17 22.15
C PRO A 488 -27.56 -32.36 20.84
N ALA A 489 -26.54 -32.45 20.00
CA ALA A 489 -26.50 -31.88 18.66
C ALA A 489 -27.57 -32.50 17.73
N PRO A 490 -28.25 -31.69 16.88
CA PRO A 490 -29.10 -32.23 15.84
C PRO A 490 -28.29 -32.59 14.59
N LYS A 491 -28.40 -33.86 14.18
CA LYS A 491 -28.00 -34.35 12.85
C LYS A 491 -28.84 -33.64 11.77
N ARG A 492 -28.20 -32.87 10.90
CA ARG A 492 -28.75 -32.46 9.60
C ARG A 492 -28.03 -33.24 8.49
N GLY A 493 -28.64 -34.33 8.05
CA GLY A 493 -28.28 -35.06 6.85
C GLY A 493 -29.46 -35.08 5.88
N SER A 494 -29.15 -35.09 4.58
CA SER A 494 -30.01 -35.46 3.45
C SER A 494 -31.04 -34.47 2.87
N ALA A 495 -30.72 -33.18 2.75
CA ALA A 495 -31.46 -32.27 1.84
C ALA A 495 -30.60 -31.60 0.75
N LEU A 496 -29.26 -31.59 0.90
CA LEU A 496 -28.32 -30.95 -0.06
C LEU A 496 -27.97 -31.81 -1.29
N MET A 497 -28.25 -33.12 -1.27
CA MET A 497 -27.90 -34.04 -2.36
C MET A 497 -28.84 -33.92 -3.58
N ALA A 498 -30.12 -33.61 -3.37
CA ALA A 498 -31.09 -33.50 -4.48
C ALA A 498 -30.92 -32.21 -5.29
N VAL A 499 -30.45 -31.12 -4.64
CA VAL A 499 -30.21 -29.83 -5.30
C VAL A 499 -28.98 -29.88 -6.20
N GLY A 500 -27.93 -30.60 -5.80
CA GLY A 500 -26.71 -30.76 -6.61
C GLY A 500 -26.96 -31.48 -7.94
N ILE A 501 -27.79 -32.53 -7.95
CA ILE A 501 -28.07 -33.32 -9.16
C ILE A 501 -28.90 -32.48 -10.16
N ALA A 502 -29.90 -31.73 -9.69
CA ALA A 502 -30.71 -30.87 -10.55
C ALA A 502 -29.88 -29.72 -11.17
N LEU A 503 -28.94 -29.15 -10.40
CA LEU A 503 -28.04 -28.10 -10.88
C LEU A 503 -27.10 -28.60 -11.98
N TRP A 504 -26.51 -29.79 -11.80
CA TRP A 504 -25.57 -30.36 -12.76
C TRP A 504 -26.24 -30.87 -14.05
N VAL A 505 -27.46 -31.40 -13.97
CA VAL A 505 -28.26 -31.72 -15.17
C VAL A 505 -28.64 -30.45 -15.93
N GLY A 506 -28.96 -29.36 -15.21
CA GLY A 506 -29.21 -28.05 -15.80
C GLY A 506 -28.01 -27.49 -16.56
N VAL A 507 -26.80 -27.57 -15.98
CA VAL A 507 -25.56 -27.14 -16.64
C VAL A 507 -25.24 -27.99 -17.87
N GLY A 508 -25.46 -29.31 -17.80
CA GLY A 508 -25.28 -30.21 -18.94
C GLY A 508 -26.22 -29.91 -20.12
N LEU A 509 -27.50 -29.65 -19.83
CA LEU A 509 -28.50 -29.24 -20.83
C LEU A 509 -28.18 -27.87 -21.45
N LEU A 510 -27.76 -26.91 -20.62
CA LEU A 510 -27.42 -25.56 -21.06
C LEU A 510 -26.16 -25.56 -21.94
N ALA A 511 -25.17 -26.38 -21.61
CA ALA A 511 -24.01 -26.61 -22.48
C ALA A 511 -24.42 -27.22 -23.83
N LEU A 512 -25.35 -28.19 -23.83
CA LEU A 512 -25.82 -28.87 -25.05
C LEU A 512 -26.60 -27.92 -25.98
N VAL A 513 -27.33 -26.95 -25.42
CA VAL A 513 -28.07 -25.92 -26.18
C VAL A 513 -27.16 -24.77 -26.62
N ALA A 514 -26.20 -24.35 -25.80
CA ALA A 514 -25.28 -23.26 -26.12
C ALA A 514 -24.16 -23.66 -27.08
N TYR A 515 -23.78 -24.94 -27.11
CA TYR A 515 -22.70 -25.45 -27.96
C TYR A 515 -22.88 -25.18 -29.47
N PRO A 516 -24.05 -25.40 -30.10
CA PRO A 516 -24.27 -25.07 -31.51
C PRO A 516 -24.31 -23.56 -31.80
N LEU A 517 -24.46 -22.70 -30.79
CA LEU A 517 -24.46 -21.24 -30.94
C LEU A 517 -23.05 -20.62 -30.85
N LEU A 518 -22.11 -21.31 -30.20
CA LEU A 518 -20.77 -20.79 -29.91
C LEU A 518 -19.67 -21.36 -30.83
N MET A 519 -19.95 -22.42 -31.61
CA MET A 519 -18.94 -23.02 -32.47
C MET A 519 -18.92 -22.40 -33.88
N PRO A 520 -17.72 -22.20 -34.47
CA PRO A 520 -17.58 -21.75 -35.84
C PRO A 520 -18.15 -22.75 -36.86
N GLN A 521 -18.80 -22.25 -37.91
CA GLN A 521 -19.55 -23.04 -38.92
C GLN A 521 -18.73 -24.11 -39.68
N HIS A 522 -17.41 -24.15 -39.54
CA HIS A 522 -16.53 -25.03 -40.30
C HIS A 522 -16.32 -26.44 -39.70
N LEU A 523 -16.81 -26.73 -38.49
CA LEU A 523 -16.63 -28.05 -37.86
C LEU A 523 -17.68 -29.12 -38.26
N GLY A 524 -18.74 -28.72 -38.97
CA GLY A 524 -19.72 -29.63 -39.58
C GLY A 524 -20.33 -30.69 -38.63
N GLY A 525 -20.96 -31.71 -39.20
CA GLY A 525 -21.60 -32.79 -38.42
C GLY A 525 -20.63 -33.65 -37.60
N ALA A 526 -19.33 -33.64 -37.93
CA ALA A 526 -18.30 -34.37 -37.21
C ALA A 526 -18.05 -33.78 -35.80
N GLY A 527 -18.07 -32.45 -35.66
CA GLY A 527 -17.92 -31.79 -34.37
C GLY A 527 -19.05 -32.12 -33.39
N THR A 528 -20.28 -32.29 -33.90
CA THR A 528 -21.45 -32.67 -33.09
C THR A 528 -21.33 -34.11 -32.57
N ILE A 529 -20.84 -35.04 -33.40
CA ILE A 529 -20.66 -36.44 -33.00
C ILE A 529 -19.59 -36.56 -31.91
N ILE A 530 -18.47 -35.82 -32.03
CA ILE A 530 -17.40 -35.82 -31.03
C ILE A 530 -17.91 -35.24 -29.69
N ALA A 531 -18.65 -34.13 -29.73
CA ALA A 531 -19.21 -33.52 -28.53
C ALA A 531 -20.19 -34.45 -27.81
N ILE A 532 -21.07 -35.15 -28.55
CA ILE A 532 -21.97 -36.16 -27.98
C ILE A 532 -21.18 -37.32 -27.39
N GLY A 533 -20.15 -37.81 -28.07
CA GLY A 533 -19.29 -38.89 -27.57
C GLY A 533 -18.60 -38.54 -26.25
N VAL A 534 -18.05 -37.33 -26.13
CA VAL A 534 -17.41 -36.84 -24.89
C VAL A 534 -18.43 -36.69 -23.76
N ALA A 535 -19.61 -36.13 -24.04
CA ALA A 535 -20.67 -35.99 -23.04
C ALA A 535 -21.16 -37.34 -22.51
N VAL A 536 -21.41 -38.32 -23.39
CA VAL A 536 -21.85 -39.67 -23.01
C VAL A 536 -20.76 -40.40 -22.22
N GLY A 537 -19.50 -40.31 -22.67
CA GLY A 537 -18.36 -40.91 -21.97
C GLY A 537 -18.19 -40.35 -20.56
N TRP A 538 -18.32 -39.03 -20.40
CA TRP A 538 -18.21 -38.37 -19.10
C TRP A 538 -19.35 -38.74 -18.14
N ILE A 539 -20.60 -38.83 -18.63
CA ILE A 539 -21.74 -39.30 -17.84
C ILE A 539 -21.54 -40.75 -17.39
N ALA A 540 -21.11 -41.64 -18.29
CA ALA A 540 -20.87 -43.05 -17.98
C ALA A 540 -19.75 -43.22 -16.92
N THR A 541 -18.67 -42.45 -17.03
CA THR A 541 -17.52 -42.54 -16.10
C THR A 541 -17.92 -42.10 -14.69
N ASN A 542 -18.73 -41.04 -14.57
CA ASN A 542 -19.23 -40.59 -13.27
C ASN A 542 -20.28 -41.55 -12.67
N ALA A 543 -21.13 -42.15 -13.51
CA ALA A 543 -22.08 -43.16 -13.05
C ALA A 543 -21.39 -44.41 -12.51
N ILE A 544 -20.31 -44.87 -13.17
CA ILE A 544 -19.50 -46.00 -12.71
C ILE A 544 -18.75 -45.66 -11.41
N GLY A 545 -18.14 -44.48 -11.32
CA GLY A 545 -17.47 -44.01 -10.10
C GLY A 545 -18.42 -43.95 -8.90
N TRP A 546 -19.68 -43.58 -9.12
CA TRP A 546 -20.70 -43.54 -8.08
C TRP A 546 -21.16 -44.93 -7.59
N VAL A 547 -21.25 -45.91 -8.50
CA VAL A 547 -21.55 -47.31 -8.14
C VAL A 547 -20.40 -47.96 -7.37
N LEU A 548 -19.15 -47.56 -7.64
CA LEU A 548 -17.96 -48.06 -6.93
C LEU A 548 -17.74 -47.41 -5.55
N LEU A 549 -18.32 -46.23 -5.31
CA LEU A 549 -18.25 -45.50 -4.03
C LEU A 549 -19.35 -45.90 -3.03
N ARG A 550 -20.25 -46.81 -3.43
CA ARG A 550 -21.37 -47.30 -2.63
C ARG A 550 -21.16 -48.77 -2.29
#